data_AF-A0A0N7LVJ9-F1
#
_entry.id   AF-A0A0N7LVJ9-F1
#
_cell.length_a   1.000
_cell.length_b   1.000
_cell.length_c   1.000
_cell.angle_alpha   90.00
_cell.angle_beta   90.00
_cell.angle_gamma   90.00
#
_symmetry.space_group_name_H-M   'P 1'
#
loop_
_entity.id
_entity.type
_entity.pdbx_description
1 polymer ?
#
loop_
_entity_poly.entity_id
_entity_poly.type
_entity_poly.pdbx_seq_one_letter_code
_entity_poly.pdbx_strand_id
1 'polypeptide(L)' 'MTFADAPNSSHTSPKPDEAPKKKSPDAVILLAVALLLLVWGLAIFLFGIPGLYIPALASVPLIWIVLIAISRG' A
#
# COMPACT_ATOMS: atom_id res chain seq x y z
N MET A 1 27.50 -5.07 -53.72
CA MET A 1 26.86 -3.83 -53.25
C MET A 1 25.37 -4.15 -53.16
N THR A 2 24.77 -4.43 -52.01
CA THR A 2 24.99 -3.81 -50.70
C THR A 2 24.42 -4.70 -49.60
N PHE A 3 25.21 -4.90 -48.55
CA PHE A 3 24.73 -5.27 -47.22
C PHE A 3 24.02 -4.05 -46.63
N ALA A 4 22.70 -4.03 -46.61
CA ALA A 4 21.90 -3.17 -45.73
C ALA A 4 20.42 -3.45 -45.95
N ASP A 5 19.88 -4.41 -45.21
CA ASP A 5 18.62 -4.15 -44.51
C ASP A 5 18.60 -5.09 -43.29
N ALA A 6 19.18 -4.58 -42.20
CA ALA A 6 18.99 -5.17 -40.89
C ALA A 6 17.54 -4.91 -40.45
N PRO A 7 16.91 -5.83 -39.69
CA PRO A 7 15.50 -5.74 -39.35
C PRO A 7 15.22 -4.45 -38.59
N ASN A 8 14.39 -3.59 -39.17
CA ASN A 8 13.93 -2.36 -38.53
C ASN A 8 13.19 -2.74 -37.24
N SER A 9 13.84 -2.50 -36.11
CA SER A 9 13.31 -2.65 -34.77
C SER A 9 12.26 -1.57 -34.53
N SER A 10 11.06 -1.80 -35.04
CA SER A 10 9.88 -1.06 -34.60
C SER A 10 9.58 -1.48 -33.16
N HIS A 11 10.09 -0.70 -32.22
CA HIS A 11 9.48 -0.49 -30.91
C HIS A 11 8.04 -0.01 -31.11
N THR A 12 7.14 -0.93 -31.44
CA THR A 12 5.72 -0.71 -31.23
C THR A 12 5.51 -0.88 -29.74
N SER A 13 5.39 0.24 -29.04
CA SER A 13 4.92 0.26 -27.66
C SER A 13 3.65 -0.59 -27.54
N PRO A 14 3.59 -1.50 -26.57
CA PRO A 14 2.41 -2.32 -26.38
C PRO A 14 1.28 -1.45 -25.85
N LYS A 15 0.12 -1.52 -26.50
CA LYS A 15 -1.14 -0.89 -26.09
C LYS A 15 -2.24 -1.90 -26.42
N PRO A 16 -3.25 -2.12 -25.58
CA PRO A 16 -3.37 -2.02 -24.13
C PRO A 16 -3.98 -3.35 -23.63
N ASP A 17 -3.18 -4.39 -23.46
CA ASP A 17 -3.73 -5.69 -23.10
C ASP A 17 -3.96 -5.74 -21.60
N GLU A 18 -5.24 -5.83 -21.25
CA GLU A 18 -5.84 -6.10 -19.95
C GLU A 18 -5.33 -7.44 -19.40
N ALA A 19 -4.05 -7.50 -19.05
CA ALA A 19 -3.54 -8.57 -18.21
C ALA A 19 -4.21 -8.41 -16.84
N PRO A 20 -4.68 -9.50 -16.20
CA PRO A 20 -4.98 -9.46 -14.78
C PRO A 20 -3.63 -9.21 -14.12
N LYS A 21 -3.28 -7.94 -13.93
CA LYS A 21 -2.09 -7.51 -13.21
C LYS A 21 -2.31 -8.13 -11.85
N LYS A 22 -1.65 -9.27 -11.61
CA LYS A 22 -1.53 -9.88 -10.28
C LYS A 22 -1.23 -8.69 -9.40
N LYS A 23 -2.22 -8.23 -8.61
CA LYS A 23 -2.05 -7.01 -7.83
C LYS A 23 -0.90 -7.35 -6.93
N SER A 24 0.26 -6.80 -7.27
CA SER A 24 1.48 -7.09 -6.56
C SER A 24 1.18 -6.78 -5.09
N PRO A 25 1.58 -7.62 -4.13
CA PRO A 25 1.19 -7.46 -2.74
C PRO A 25 1.45 -6.04 -2.22
N ASP A 26 2.53 -5.42 -2.69
CA ASP A 26 2.89 -4.01 -2.55
C ASP A 26 1.76 -3.06 -3.00
N ALA A 27 1.24 -3.22 -4.21
CA ALA A 27 0.03 -2.55 -4.70
C ALA A 27 -1.28 -3.10 -4.10
N VAL A 28 -1.25 -3.83 -2.99
CA VAL A 28 -2.43 -4.04 -2.13
C VAL A 28 -2.19 -3.44 -0.75
N ILE A 29 -0.95 -3.51 -0.28
CA ILE A 29 -0.53 -2.94 0.99
C ILE A 29 -0.58 -1.41 0.93
N LEU A 30 -0.09 -0.79 -0.14
CA LEU A 30 -0.08 0.67 -0.26
C LEU A 30 -1.47 1.29 -0.23
N LEU A 31 -2.47 0.64 -0.84
CA LEU A 31 -3.84 1.15 -0.87
C LEU A 31 -4.63 0.75 0.38
N ALA A 32 -4.29 -0.35 1.04
CA ALA A 32 -4.78 -0.62 2.38
C ALA A 32 -4.31 0.45 3.37
N VAL A 33 -3.02 0.81 3.32
CA VAL A 33 -2.45 1.88 4.17
C VAL A 33 -3.04 3.24 3.81
N ALA A 34 -3.19 3.56 2.52
CA ALA A 34 -3.82 4.81 2.10
C ALA A 34 -5.28 4.91 2.57
N LEU A 35 -6.08 3.84 2.48
CA LEU A 35 -7.44 3.82 3.00
C LEU A 35 -7.47 3.98 4.52
N LEU A 36 -6.57 3.29 5.24
CA LEU A 36 -6.45 3.38 6.68
C LEU A 36 -6.18 4.82 7.12
N LEU A 37 -5.23 5.50 6.46
CA LEU A 37 -4.91 6.90 6.74
C LEU A 37 -6.07 7.84 6.38
N LEU A 38 -6.80 7.55 5.30
CA LEU A 38 -7.93 8.37 4.86
C LEU A 38 -9.11 8.27 5.84
N VAL A 39 -9.48 7.05 6.23
CA VAL A 39 -10.51 6.78 7.24
C VAL A 39 -10.11 7.35 8.60
N TRP A 40 -8.83 7.22 8.97
CA TRP A 40 -8.31 7.78 10.21
C TRP A 40 -8.30 9.32 10.20
N GLY A 41 -7.87 9.94 9.11
CA GLY A 41 -7.92 11.39 8.93
C GLY A 41 -9.34 11.93 8.95
N LEU A 42 -10.30 11.24 8.33
CA LEU A 42 -11.73 11.55 8.41
C LEU A 42 -12.26 11.42 9.85
N ALA A 43 -11.87 10.38 10.58
CA ALA A 43 -12.27 10.23 11.99
C ALA A 43 -11.73 11.37 12.86
N ILE A 44 -10.49 11.82 12.63
CA ILE A 44 -9.92 13.00 13.28
C ILE A 44 -10.68 14.27 12.87
N PHE A 45 -11.08 14.41 11.61
CA PHE A 45 -11.78 15.60 11.14
C PHE A 45 -13.21 15.72 11.69
N LEU A 46 -13.96 14.61 11.71
CA LEU A 46 -15.35 14.61 12.18
C LEU A 46 -15.48 14.66 13.71
N PHE A 47 -14.60 13.97 14.43
CA PHE A 47 -14.67 13.87 15.89
C PHE A 47 -13.63 14.73 16.60
N GLY A 48 -12.60 15.22 15.91
CA GLY A 48 -11.52 16.02 16.50
C GLY A 48 -10.59 15.19 17.37
N ILE A 49 -10.34 15.72 18.57
CA ILE A 49 -9.50 15.13 19.62
C ILE A 49 -9.84 13.65 19.96
N PRO A 50 -11.13 13.25 20.16
CA PRO A 50 -11.46 11.85 20.39
C PRO A 50 -11.10 10.90 19.24
N GLY A 51 -11.08 11.36 17.98
CA GLY A 51 -10.63 10.56 16.83
C GLY A 51 -9.12 10.27 16.85
N LEU A 52 -8.33 11.16 17.47
CA LEU A 52 -6.91 10.94 17.77
C LEU A 52 -6.73 9.95 18.94
N TYR A 53 -7.63 9.99 19.93
CA TYR A 53 -7.57 9.12 21.09
C TYR A 53 -7.93 7.66 20.80
N ILE A 54 -8.81 7.35 19.85
CA ILE A 54 -9.17 5.94 19.54
C ILE A 54 -7.93 5.07 19.18
N PRO A 55 -7.05 5.46 18.24
CA PRO A 55 -5.83 4.71 17.96
C PRO A 55 -4.85 4.70 19.13
N ALA A 56 -4.74 5.81 19.86
CA ALA A 56 -3.85 5.89 21.03
C ALA A 56 -4.34 4.99 22.19
N LEU A 57 -5.65 4.95 22.43
CA LEU A 57 -6.27 4.10 23.45
C LEU A 57 -6.21 2.62 23.06
N ALA A 58 -6.29 2.29 21.77
CA ALA A 58 -6.09 0.93 21.28
C ALA A 58 -4.62 0.50 21.32
N SER A 59 -3.66 1.42 21.15
CA SER A 59 -2.24 1.09 21.18
C SER A 59 -1.72 0.82 22.61
N VAL A 60 -2.32 1.41 23.65
CA VAL A 60 -1.98 1.15 25.06
C VAL A 60 -2.07 -0.34 25.44
N PRO A 61 -3.22 -1.04 25.28
CA PRO A 61 -3.30 -2.47 25.56
C PRO A 61 -2.47 -3.30 24.56
N LEU A 62 -2.34 -2.86 23.30
CA LEU A 62 -1.53 -3.53 22.29
C LEU A 62 -0.06 -3.61 22.72
N ILE A 63 0.51 -2.49 23.17
CA ILE A 63 1.88 -2.42 23.68
C ILE A 63 2.02 -3.32 24.91
N TRP A 64 1.03 -3.34 25.80
CA TRP A 64 1.02 -4.25 26.95
C TRP A 64 1.08 -5.72 26.53
N ILE A 65 0.29 -6.13 25.54
CA ILE A 65 0.32 -7.48 24.98
C ILE A 65 1.68 -7.80 24.36
N VAL A 66 2.25 -6.86 23.58
CA VAL A 66 3.58 -7.03 22.98
C VAL A 66 4.64 -7.19 24.07
N LEU A 67 4.61 -6.35 25.12
CA LEU A 67 5.52 -6.43 26.26
C LEU A 67 5.40 -7.77 26.99
N ILE A 68 4.18 -8.27 27.21
CA ILE A 68 3.97 -9.62 27.76
C ILE A 68 4.54 -10.68 26.82
N ALA A 69 4.29 -10.58 25.52
CA ALA A 69 4.72 -11.56 24.54
C ALA A 69 6.25 -11.68 24.48
N ILE A 70 6.97 -10.55 24.45
CA ILE A 70 8.44 -10.56 24.49
C ILE A 70 9.00 -10.97 25.86
N SER A 71 8.28 -10.69 26.95
CA SER A 71 8.69 -11.13 28.29
C SER A 71 8.49 -12.63 28.51
N ARG A 72 7.77 -13.30 27.60
CA ARG A 72 7.50 -14.75 27.64
C ARG A 72 8.58 -15.59 26.96
N GLY A 73 9.61 -14.99 26.36
CA GLY A 73 10.77 -15.67 25.78
C GLY A 73 10.75 -15.76 24.26
#